data_AF-A0A1C3NT65-F1
#
_entry.id   AF-A0A1C3NT65-F1
#
_cell.length_a   1.000
_cell.length_b   1.000
_cell.length_c   1.000
_cell.angle_alpha   90.00
_cell.angle_beta   90.00
_cell.angle_gamma   90.00
#
_symmetry.space_group_name_H-M   'P 1'
#
loop_
_entity.id
_entity.type
_entity.pdbx_description
1 polymer ?
#
loop_
_entity_poly.entity_id
_entity_poly.type
_entity_poly.pdbx_seq_one_letter_code
_entity_poly.pdbx_strand_id
1 'polypeptide(L)' 'MRAFVCVPWLDVDPDAVLPGHGRVEDLLAGLDVSGVRRTPWSLCG' A
#
# COMPACT_ATOMS: atom_id res chain seq x y z
N MET A 1 -3.20 3.27 -10.00
CA MET A 1 -2.66 2.53 -8.83
C MET A 1 -3.79 2.26 -7.85
N ARG A 2 -3.78 1.16 -7.11
CA ARG A 2 -4.88 0.75 -6.23
C ARG A 2 -4.41 0.76 -4.77
N ALA A 3 -4.93 1.68 -3.97
CA ALA A 3 -4.43 1.98 -2.62
C ALA A 3 -4.45 0.76 -1.67
N PHE A 4 -5.45 -0.12 -1.78
CA PHE A 4 -5.56 -1.32 -0.94
C PHE A 4 -4.45 -2.36 -1.16
N VAL A 5 -3.69 -2.27 -2.26
CA VAL A 5 -2.52 -3.12 -2.53
C VAL A 5 -1.25 -2.49 -1.97
N CYS A 6 -1.13 -1.17 -2.09
CA CYS A 6 0.08 -0.42 -1.75
C CYS A 6 0.29 -0.37 -0.23
N VAL A 7 -0.79 -0.15 0.53
CA VAL A 7 -0.72 0.02 1.99
C VAL A 7 -0.18 -1.25 2.68
N PRO A 8 -0.70 -2.46 2.44
CA PRO A 8 -0.14 -3.68 3.04
C PRO A 8 1.26 -4.04 2.51
N TRP A 9 1.59 -3.65 1.27
CA TRP A 9 2.90 -3.92 0.71
C TRP A 9 3.99 -3.10 1.40
N LEU A 10 3.74 -1.80 1.67
CA LEU A 10 4.67 -0.96 2.43
C LEU A 10 4.86 -1.40 3.89
N ASP A 11 3.87 -2.07 4.49
CA ASP A 11 4.05 -2.67 5.82
C ASP A 11 5.12 -3.79 5.81
N VAL A 12 5.30 -4.49 4.69
CA VAL A 12 6.26 -5.60 4.54
C VAL A 12 7.60 -5.10 3.98
N ASP A 13 7.56 -4.21 3.00
CA ASP A 13 8.74 -3.63 2.36
C ASP A 13 8.57 -2.10 2.21
N PRO A 14 9.15 -1.29 3.12
CA PRO A 14 9.00 0.15 3.10
C PRO A 14 9.71 0.81 1.91
N ASP A 15 10.65 0.13 1.28
CA ASP A 15 11.39 0.62 0.12
C ASP A 15 10.87 0.05 -1.21
N ALA A 16 9.65 -0.51 -1.21
CA ALA A 16 9.03 -1.08 -2.40
C ALA A 16 9.02 -0.08 -3.57
N VAL A 17 9.60 -0.50 -4.69
CA VAL A 17 9.63 0.25 -5.96
C VAL A 17 8.80 -0.47 -7.00
N LEU A 18 7.89 0.26 -7.65
CA LEU A 18 7.12 -0.25 -8.77
C LEU A 18 7.86 0.08 -10.09
N PRO A 19 8.23 -0.92 -10.91
CA PRO A 19 8.91 -0.69 -12.18
C PRO A 19 8.13 0.28 -13.07
N GLY A 20 8.80 1.33 -13.55
CA GLY A 20 8.18 2.36 -14.40
C GLY A 20 7.34 3.41 -13.67
N HIS A 21 7.14 3.30 -12.36
CA HIS A 21 6.34 4.24 -11.56
C HIS A 21 7.06 4.85 -10.35
N GLY A 22 8.18 4.28 -9.91
CA GLY A 22 8.96 4.79 -8.77
C GLY A 22 8.53 4.18 -7.43
N ARG A 23 8.86 4.83 -6.31
CA ARG A 23 8.58 4.29 -4.97
C ARG A 23 7.07 4.24 -4.72
N VAL A 24 6.62 3.17 -4.07
CA VAL A 24 5.21 2.99 -3.73
C VAL A 24 4.74 4.06 -2.72
N GLU A 25 5.63 4.57 -1.87
CA GLU A 25 5.34 5.70 -0.97
C GLU A 25 4.94 6.97 -1.73
N ASP A 26 5.66 7.31 -2.80
CA ASP A 26 5.44 8.51 -3.60
C ASP A 26 4.11 8.41 -4.36
N LEU A 27 3.79 7.18 -4.82
CA LEU A 27 2.53 6.88 -5.46
C LEU A 27 1.35 6.98 -4.48
N LEU A 28 1.54 6.57 -3.23
CA LEU A 28 0.53 6.70 -2.18
C LEU A 28 0.29 8.15 -1.76
N ALA A 29 1.31 9.00 -1.74
CA ALA A 29 1.17 10.42 -1.42
C ALA A 29 0.22 11.14 -2.40
N GLY A 30 0.08 10.64 -3.63
CA GLY A 30 -0.86 11.15 -4.64
C GLY A 30 -2.21 10.43 -4.71
N LEU A 31 -2.46 9.41 -3.88
CA LEU A 31 -3.69 8.61 -3.89
C LEU A 31 -4.59 8.96 -2.69
N ASP A 32 -5.88 9.09 -2.96
CA ASP A 32 -6.88 9.14 -1.88
C ASP A 32 -6.99 7.75 -1.22
N VAL A 33 -6.45 7.65 0.00
CA VAL A 33 -6.49 6.45 0.83
C VAL A 33 -7.66 6.44 1.81
N SER A 34 -8.52 7.47 1.82
CA SER A 34 -9.64 7.60 2.77
C SER A 34 -10.64 6.43 2.69
N GLY A 35 -10.73 5.75 1.55
CA GLY A 35 -11.56 4.55 1.35
C GLY A 35 -10.95 3.23 1.83
N VAL A 36 -9.68 3.21 2.26
CA VAL A 36 -8.99 1.99 2.69
C VAL A 36 -9.09 1.85 4.21
N ARG A 37 -9.82 0.81 4.67
CA ARG A 37 -9.83 0.40 6.08
C ARG A 37 -9.18 -0.97 6.25
N ARG A 38 -8.37 -1.11 7.29
CA ARG A 38 -7.92 -2.42 7.75
C ARG A 38 -9.14 -3.23 8.20
N THR A 39 -9.27 -4.45 7.69
CA THR A 39 -10.28 -5.38 8.16
C THR A 39 -9.84 -5.92 9.53
N PRO A 40 -10.78 -6.27 10.42
CA PRO A 40 -10.46 -6.82 11.74
C PRO A 40 -9.88 -8.24 11.69
N TRP A 41 -9.73 -8.81 10.49
CA TRP A 41 -9.25 -10.17 10.29
C TRP A 41 -7.72 -10.19 10.20
N SER A 42 -7.06 -10.60 11.27
CA SER A 42 -5.67 -11.05 11.21
C SER A 42 -5.65 -12.49 10.68
N LEU A 43 -4.80 -12.76 9.68
CA LEU A 43 -4.51 -14.12 9.20
C LEU A 43 -3.68 -14.83 10.28
N CYS A 44 -4.31 -15.14 11.41
CA CYS A 44 -3.81 -16.11 12.36
C CYS A 44 -4.24 -17.49 11.86
N GLY A 45 -3.28 -18.23 11.33
CA GLY A 45 -3.32 -19.67 11.10
C GLY A 45 -1.96 -20.22 11.46
#